data_AF-A0A952DNL2-F1
#
_entry.id   AF-A0A952DNL2-F1
#
_cell.length_a   1.000
_cell.length_b   1.000
_cell.length_c   1.000
_cell.angle_alpha   90.00
_cell.angle_beta   90.00
_cell.angle_gamma   90.00
#
_symmetry.space_group_name_H-M   'P 1'
#
loop_
_entity.id
_entity.type
_entity.pdbx_description
1 polymer ?
#
loop_
_entity_poly.entity_id
_entity_poly.type
_entity_poly.pdbx_seq_one_letter_code
_entity_poly.pdbx_strand_id
1 'polypeptide(L)'
;ITINQAQIAEALSEPVSVIVEGVRQALENTAPELAADIVDQGIVLTGGGALLGQLDEVLRDATGLPVTVADDPLTCVALGTGRALEEPIFRGVLTTAL
;
A
#
# COMPACT_ATOMS: atom_id res chain seq x y z
N ILE A 1 -15.68 -30.78 -5.52
CA ILE A 1 -16.14 -29.37 -5.54
C ILE A 1 -15.04 -28.58 -6.23
N THR A 2 -15.36 -27.82 -7.28
CA THR A 2 -14.40 -26.96 -7.99
C THR A 2 -14.72 -25.52 -7.64
N ILE A 3 -13.72 -24.75 -7.24
CA ILE A 3 -13.85 -23.32 -6.91
C ILE A 3 -13.30 -22.52 -8.08
N ASN A 4 -14.04 -21.52 -8.54
CA ASN A 4 -13.60 -20.61 -9.60
C ASN A 4 -13.19 -19.23 -9.04
N GLN A 5 -12.57 -18.40 -9.89
CA GLN A 5 -12.10 -17.07 -9.50
C GLN A 5 -13.23 -16.13 -9.06
N ALA A 6 -14.42 -16.21 -9.65
CA ALA A 6 -15.55 -15.36 -9.27
C ALA A 6 -16.00 -15.64 -7.82
N GLN A 7 -16.03 -16.92 -7.42
CA GLN A 7 -16.34 -17.31 -6.04
C GLN A 7 -15.26 -16.86 -5.04
N ILE A 8 -13.99 -16.87 -5.46
CA ILE A 8 -12.89 -16.34 -4.64
C ILE A 8 -13.02 -14.82 -4.50
N ALA A 9 -13.31 -14.11 -5.58
CA ALA A 9 -13.51 -12.66 -5.56
C ALA A 9 -14.71 -12.27 -4.67
N GLU A 10 -15.82 -12.99 -4.77
CA GLU A 10 -16.98 -12.81 -3.90
C GLU A 10 -16.61 -13.01 -2.43
N ALA A 11 -15.88 -14.08 -2.10
CA ALA A 11 -15.44 -14.37 -0.74
C ALA A 11 -14.45 -13.33 -0.18
N LEU A 12 -13.68 -12.65 -1.05
CA LEU A 12 -12.73 -11.62 -0.67
C LEU A 12 -13.31 -10.20 -0.72
N SER A 13 -14.56 -10.03 -1.16
CA SER A 13 -15.16 -8.70 -1.38
C SER A 13 -15.19 -7.84 -0.11
N GLU A 14 -15.61 -8.40 1.02
CA GLU A 14 -15.64 -7.70 2.31
C GLU A 14 -14.24 -7.25 2.78
N PRO A 15 -13.23 -8.12 2.93
CA PRO A 15 -11.91 -7.68 3.38
C PRO A 15 -11.24 -6.71 2.39
N VAL A 16 -11.46 -6.87 1.08
CA VAL A 16 -10.97 -5.90 0.09
C VAL A 16 -11.65 -4.55 0.26
N SER A 17 -12.95 -4.51 0.53
CA SER A 17 -13.67 -3.26 0.82
C SER A 17 -13.12 -2.55 2.05
N VAL A 18 -12.69 -3.29 3.08
CA VAL A 18 -12.06 -2.70 4.27
C VAL A 18 -10.71 -2.07 3.93
N ILE A 19 -9.91 -2.70 3.04
CA ILE A 19 -8.65 -2.12 2.56
C ILE A 19 -8.91 -0.82 1.80
N VAL A 20 -9.88 -0.82 0.88
CA VAL A 20 -10.28 0.37 0.10
C VAL A 20 -10.68 1.51 1.02
N GLU A 21 -11.53 1.22 2.01
CA GLU A 21 -12.00 2.23 2.95
C GLU A 21 -10.87 2.78 3.82
N GLY A 22 -9.95 1.93 4.28
CA GLY A 22 -8.75 2.38 5.00
C GLY A 22 -7.88 3.33 4.18
N VAL A 23 -7.71 3.05 2.88
CA VAL A 23 -6.97 3.94 1.96
C VAL A 23 -7.70 5.27 1.79
N ARG A 24 -9.03 5.26 1.59
CA ARG A 24 -9.82 6.49 1.47
C ARG A 24 -9.72 7.37 2.71
N GLN A 25 -9.87 6.77 3.90
CA GLN A 25 -9.73 7.51 5.16
C GLN A 25 -8.34 8.12 5.32
N ALA A 26 -7.28 7.43 4.91
CA ALA A 26 -5.92 7.99 4.95
C ALA A 26 -5.79 9.22 4.03
N LEU A 27 -6.36 9.15 2.82
CA LEU A 27 -6.36 10.27 1.86
C LEU A 27 -7.19 11.46 2.38
N GLU A 28 -8.36 11.21 2.96
CA GLU A 28 -9.23 12.25 3.52
C GLU A 28 -8.60 12.99 4.70
N ASN A 29 -7.74 12.31 5.47
CA ASN A 29 -7.02 12.89 6.60
C ASN A 29 -5.66 13.50 6.20
N THR A 30 -5.28 13.43 4.92
CA THR A 30 -4.00 13.99 4.46
C THR A 30 -4.08 15.51 4.38
N ALA A 31 -3.05 16.19 4.89
CA ALA A 31 -2.99 17.64 4.89
C ALA A 31 -2.98 18.20 3.44
N PRO A 32 -3.64 19.33 3.16
CA PRO A 32 -3.79 19.84 1.79
C PRO A 32 -2.48 20.04 1.04
N GLU A 33 -1.42 20.43 1.75
CA GLU A 33 -0.08 20.65 1.19
C GLU A 33 0.57 19.38 0.65
N LEU A 34 0.19 18.19 1.14
CA LEU A 34 0.69 16.89 0.67
C LEU A 34 -0.24 16.24 -0.37
N ALA A 35 -1.50 16.67 -0.43
CA ALA A 35 -2.49 16.08 -1.33
C ALA A 35 -2.11 16.26 -2.81
N ALA A 36 -1.52 17.41 -3.16
CA ALA A 36 -1.06 17.67 -4.53
C ALA A 36 0.01 16.66 -4.98
N ASP A 37 1.00 16.39 -4.13
CA ASP A 37 2.06 15.43 -4.43
C ASP A 37 1.52 14.00 -4.60
N ILE A 38 0.48 13.63 -3.82
CA ILE A 38 -0.18 12.31 -3.94
C ILE A 38 -0.97 12.18 -5.25
N VAL A 39 -1.58 13.26 -5.74
CA VAL A 39 -2.26 13.24 -7.04
C VAL A 39 -1.27 12.94 -8.17
N ASP A 40 -0.06 13.49 -8.08
CA ASP A 40 0.98 13.31 -9.11
C ASP A 40 1.73 11.97 -8.99
N GLN A 41 2.11 11.58 -7.77
CA GLN A 41 2.93 10.37 -7.52
C GLN A 41 2.09 9.11 -7.30
N GLY A 42 0.86 9.26 -6.82
CA GLY A 42 -0.05 8.15 -6.54
C GLY A 42 0.29 7.35 -5.29
N ILE A 43 -0.14 6.10 -5.29
CA ILE A 43 -0.02 5.13 -4.19
C ILE A 43 0.93 4.00 -4.60
N VAL A 44 1.79 3.59 -3.67
CA VAL A 44 2.66 2.41 -3.84
C VAL A 44 2.21 1.31 -2.88
N LEU A 45 1.84 0.16 -3.41
CA LEU A 45 1.49 -1.05 -2.65
C LEU A 45 2.75 -1.86 -2.33
N THR A 46 2.85 -2.28 -1.07
CA THR A 46 3.92 -3.15 -0.57
C THR A 46 3.34 -4.27 0.31
N GLY A 47 4.19 -5.20 0.74
CA GLY A 47 3.79 -6.36 1.53
C GLY A 47 3.13 -7.47 0.72
N GLY A 48 2.84 -8.60 1.36
CA GLY A 48 2.22 -9.76 0.69
C GLY A 48 0.81 -9.51 0.16
N GLY A 49 0.07 -8.57 0.77
CA GLY A 49 -1.27 -8.19 0.30
C GLY A 49 -1.27 -7.53 -1.09
N ALA A 50 -0.18 -6.87 -1.47
CA ALA A 50 -0.02 -6.25 -2.79
C ALA A 50 0.02 -7.29 -3.94
N LEU A 51 0.25 -8.57 -3.64
CA LEU A 51 0.24 -9.66 -4.61
C LEU A 51 -1.16 -10.24 -4.85
N LEU A 52 -2.18 -9.76 -4.14
CA LEU A 52 -3.57 -10.08 -4.47
C LEU A 52 -3.90 -9.53 -5.85
N GLY A 53 -4.30 -10.42 -6.77
CA GLY A 53 -4.50 -10.05 -8.17
C GLY A 53 -5.48 -8.88 -8.33
N GLN A 54 -5.04 -7.86 -9.08
CA GLN A 54 -5.80 -6.65 -9.43
C GLN A 54 -6.19 -5.76 -8.24
N LEU A 55 -5.56 -5.92 -7.06
CA LEU A 55 -5.85 -5.03 -5.93
C LEU A 55 -5.47 -3.57 -6.22
N ASP A 56 -4.41 -3.36 -6.98
CA ASP A 56 -3.98 -2.06 -7.49
C ASP A 56 -5.02 -1.41 -8.41
N GLU A 57 -5.65 -2.19 -9.29
CA GLU A 57 -6.76 -1.72 -10.14
C GLU A 57 -7.98 -1.33 -9.30
N VAL A 58 -8.38 -2.16 -8.34
CA VAL A 58 -9.50 -1.86 -7.44
C VAL A 58 -9.27 -0.55 -6.68
N LEU A 59 -8.06 -0.34 -6.17
CA LEU A 59 -7.71 0.89 -5.45
C LEU A 59 -7.64 2.10 -6.38
N ARG A 60 -7.13 1.93 -7.60
CA ARG A 60 -7.12 2.98 -8.63
C ARG A 60 -8.53 3.44 -8.95
N ASP A 61 -9.45 2.51 -9.17
CA ASP A 61 -10.85 2.82 -9.47
C ASP A 61 -11.55 3.50 -8.29
N ALA A 62 -11.28 3.04 -7.07
CA ALA A 62 -11.93 3.57 -5.87
C ALA A 62 -11.42 4.96 -5.44
N THR A 63 -10.15 5.29 -5.75
CA THR A 63 -9.50 6.54 -5.32
C THR A 63 -9.33 7.55 -6.45
N GLY A 64 -9.35 7.11 -7.71
CA GLY A 64 -9.01 7.93 -8.86
C GLY A 64 -7.52 8.26 -9.00
N LEU A 65 -6.65 7.66 -8.18
CA LEU A 65 -5.21 7.92 -8.14
C LEU A 65 -4.42 6.82 -8.86
N PRO A 66 -3.24 7.12 -9.42
CA PRO A 66 -2.31 6.09 -9.87
C PRO A 66 -1.96 5.15 -8.71
N VAL A 67 -2.00 3.83 -8.95
CA VAL A 67 -1.58 2.83 -7.97
C VAL A 67 -0.55 1.91 -8.62
N THR A 68 0.58 1.70 -7.95
CA THR A 68 1.67 0.85 -8.42
C THR A 68 2.03 -0.17 -7.36
N VAL A 69 2.41 -1.38 -7.78
CA VAL A 69 2.98 -2.39 -6.88
C VAL A 69 4.50 -2.23 -6.88
N ALA A 70 5.12 -2.23 -5.70
CA ALA A 70 6.57 -2.18 -5.61
C ALA A 70 7.23 -3.40 -6.29
N ASP A 71 8.45 -3.24 -6.80
CA ASP A 71 9.17 -4.30 -7.53
C ASP A 71 9.37 -5.58 -6.72
N ASP A 72 9.67 -5.46 -5.42
CA ASP A 72 9.76 -6.58 -4.48
C ASP A 72 8.95 -6.27 -3.21
N PRO A 73 7.60 -6.42 -3.27
CA PRO A 73 6.73 -5.93 -2.21
C PRO A 73 6.92 -6.73 -0.91
N LEU A 74 7.38 -7.99 -0.99
CA LEU A 74 7.61 -8.84 0.19
C LEU A 74 8.79 -8.39 1.02
N THR A 75 9.82 -7.80 0.40
CA THR A 75 11.06 -7.43 1.09
C THR A 75 11.19 -5.95 1.39
N CYS A 76 10.29 -5.10 0.87
CA CYS A 76 10.29 -3.64 1.07
C CYS A 76 10.56 -3.21 2.52
N VAL A 77 9.90 -3.84 3.50
CA VAL A 77 10.10 -3.51 4.92
C VAL A 77 11.53 -3.81 5.37
N ALA A 78 12.01 -5.04 5.13
CA ALA A 78 13.35 -5.46 5.54
C ALA A 78 14.44 -4.62 4.85
N LEU A 79 14.31 -4.36 3.56
CA LEU A 79 15.24 -3.53 2.80
C LEU A 79 15.23 -2.08 3.28
N GLY A 80 14.05 -1.49 3.50
CA GLY A 80 13.90 -0.13 4.01
C GLY A 80 14.52 0.04 5.39
N THR A 81 14.29 -0.92 6.30
CA THR A 81 14.91 -0.94 7.62
C THR A 81 16.44 -1.07 7.52
N GLY A 82 16.95 -1.96 6.67
CA GLY A 82 18.39 -2.10 6.45
C GLY A 82 19.04 -0.81 5.95
N ARG A 83 18.43 -0.15 4.96
CA ARG A 83 18.90 1.15 4.45
C ARG A 83 18.91 2.23 5.52
N ALA A 84 17.84 2.32 6.31
CA ALA A 84 17.77 3.29 7.41
C ALA A 84 18.86 3.09 8.47
N LEU A 85 19.33 1.86 8.68
CA LEU A 85 20.42 1.55 9.61
C LEU A 85 21.80 1.95 9.05
N GLU A 86 22.00 1.77 7.74
CA GLU A 86 23.26 2.06 7.05
C GLU A 86 23.44 3.57 6.77
N GLU A 87 22.37 4.26 6.43
CA GLU A 87 22.39 5.68 6.09
C GLU A 87 22.47 6.56 7.34
N PRO A 88 23.55 7.37 7.52
CA PRO A 88 23.75 8.16 8.73
C PRO A 88 22.61 9.13 9.06
N ILE A 89 21.94 9.66 8.03
CA ILE A 89 20.82 10.59 8.18
C ILE A 89 19.57 9.92 8.76
N PHE A 90 19.36 8.64 8.46
CA PHE A 90 18.17 7.90 8.91
C PHE A 90 18.43 7.02 10.14
N ARG A 91 19.69 6.82 10.52
CA ARG A 91 20.08 5.97 11.65
C ARG A 91 19.35 6.31 12.95
N GLY A 92 19.08 7.59 13.21
CA GLY A 92 18.33 8.05 14.37
C GLY A 92 16.90 7.49 14.44
N VAL A 93 16.27 7.16 13.32
CA VAL A 93 14.91 6.62 13.28
C VAL A 93 14.82 5.26 13.98
N LEU A 94 15.90 4.46 13.95
CA LEU A 94 15.93 3.12 14.53
C LEU A 94 16.60 3.05 15.91
N THR A 95 17.44 4.03 16.25
CA THR A 95 18.23 3.99 17.50
C THR A 95 17.65 4.83 18.63
N THR A 96 16.69 5.71 18.37
CA THR A 96 16.14 6.65 19.38
C THR A 96 14.99 6.04 20.20
N ALA A 97 14.74 4.74 20.06
CA ALA A 97 13.78 4.01 20.89
C ALA A 97 14.44 3.45 22.16
N LEU A 98 15.10 4.30 22.95
CA LEU A 98 15.46 4.07 24.37
C LEU A 98 15.62 5.41 25.09
#